data_AF-A0A8T5L8K6-F1
#
_entry.id   AF-A0A8T5L8K6-F1
#
_cell.length_a   1.000
_cell.length_b   1.000
_cell.length_c   1.000
_cell.angle_alpha   90.00
_cell.angle_beta   90.00
_cell.angle_gamma   90.00
#
_symmetry.space_group_name_H-M   'P 1'
#
loop_
_entity.id
_entity.type
_entity.pdbx_description
1 polymer ?
#
loop_
_entity_poly.entity_id
_entity_poly.type
_entity_poly.pdbx_seq_one_letter_code
_entity_poly.pdbx_strand_id
1 'polypeptide(L)'
;VSRGHTLIIPKIHSEKIPTGATELAKQIAELLKTLRPKKIDIYPSNAFGHEILNVIPVYKGENLESPRKKAKQEDLQKIQKELETAEKPKIKKPRKPRTKRITEKNTWLPRRIP
;
A
#
# COMPACT_ATOMS: atom_id res chain seq x y z
N VAL A 1 -4.82 -2.27 21.22
CA VAL A 1 -3.79 -2.51 20.17
C VAL A 1 -4.41 -3.22 19.01
N SER A 2 -4.11 -2.77 17.80
CA SER A 2 -4.47 -3.52 16.61
C SER A 2 -3.37 -4.51 16.20
N ARG A 3 -3.79 -5.72 15.83
CA ARG A 3 -2.92 -6.73 15.22
C ARG A 3 -2.35 -6.18 13.91
N GLY A 4 -1.02 -6.16 13.76
CA GLY A 4 -0.35 -5.64 12.56
C GLY A 4 -0.19 -4.12 12.51
N HIS A 5 -0.37 -3.40 13.63
CA HIS A 5 0.00 -1.98 13.72
C HIS A 5 1.48 -1.80 13.34
N THR A 6 1.72 -1.01 12.30
CA THR A 6 3.06 -0.77 11.75
C THR A 6 3.43 0.70 11.87
N LEU A 7 4.70 0.94 12.18
CA LEU A 7 5.32 2.27 12.22
C LEU A 7 6.25 2.41 11.02
N ILE A 8 6.11 3.50 10.28
CA ILE A 8 7.00 3.85 9.19
C ILE A 8 7.81 5.06 9.61
N ILE A 9 9.11 4.85 9.72
CA ILE A 9 10.07 5.85 10.16
C ILE A 9 10.96 6.19 8.96
N PRO A 10 10.87 7.42 8.41
CA PRO A 10 11.80 7.88 7.40
C PRO A 10 13.25 7.80 7.90
N LYS A 11 14.17 7.33 7.05
CA LYS A 11 15.60 7.31 7.39
C LYS A 11 16.22 8.70 7.43
N ILE A 12 15.64 9.64 6.69
CA ILE A 12 16.08 11.04 6.65
C ILE A 12 15.41 11.77 7.81
N HIS A 13 16.19 12.53 8.57
CA HIS A 13 15.67 13.40 9.61
C HIS A 13 15.03 14.63 8.96
N SER A 14 13.73 14.57 8.69
CA SER A 14 12.96 15.71 8.19
C SER A 14 11.70 15.91 9.03
N GLU A 15 11.36 17.17 9.26
CA GLU A 15 10.10 17.57 9.91
C GLU A 15 8.86 17.26 9.05
N LYS A 16 9.07 16.98 7.76
CA LYS A 16 8.03 16.64 6.79
C LYS A 16 8.13 15.17 6.38
N ILE A 17 6.98 14.51 6.25
CA ILE A 17 6.87 13.15 5.70
C ILE A 17 7.25 13.18 4.22
N PRO A 18 8.27 12.41 3.80
CA PRO A 18 8.62 12.29 2.39
C PRO A 18 7.52 11.55 1.63
N THR A 19 7.32 11.90 0.36
CA THR A 19 6.33 11.26 -0.52
C THR A 19 6.48 9.74 -0.54
N GLY A 20 7.71 9.23 -0.60
CA GLY A 20 8.00 7.79 -0.56
C GLY A 20 7.51 7.09 0.71
N ALA A 21 7.46 7.77 1.87
CA ALA A 21 6.90 7.19 3.09
C ALA A 21 5.37 7.06 2.99
N THR A 22 4.69 8.02 2.35
CA THR A 22 3.24 7.92 2.10
C THR A 22 2.89 6.79 1.12
N GLU A 23 3.72 6.59 0.10
CA GLU A 23 3.56 5.49 -0.86
C GLU A 23 3.80 4.14 -0.19
N LEU A 24 4.85 4.03 0.62
CA LEU A 24 5.12 2.84 1.43
C LEU A 24 3.97 2.55 2.39
N ALA A 25 3.38 3.57 3.02
CA ALA A 25 2.22 3.41 3.90
C ALA A 25 1.01 2.82 3.16
N LYS A 26 0.76 3.26 1.93
CA LYS A 26 -0.30 2.68 1.08
C LYS A 26 -0.01 1.24 0.71
N GLN A 27 1.23 0.91 0.35
CA GLN A 27 1.63 -0.47 0.04
C GLN A 27 1.50 -1.40 1.25
N ILE A 28 1.93 -0.93 2.43
CA ILE A 28 1.78 -1.66 3.69
C ILE A 28 0.30 -1.81 4.05
N ALA A 29 -0.54 -0.79 3.85
CA ALA A 29 -1.98 -0.92 4.06
C ALA A 29 -2.58 -2.00 3.15
N GLU A 30 -2.19 -2.09 1.88
CA GLU A 30 -2.62 -3.19 1.01
C GLU A 30 -2.16 -4.56 1.52
N LEU A 31 -0.91 -4.66 1.99
CA LEU A 31 -0.38 -5.90 2.57
C LEU A 31 -1.15 -6.32 3.83
N LEU A 32 -1.45 -5.37 4.72
CA LEU A 32 -2.17 -5.62 5.97
C LEU A 32 -3.63 -6.05 5.76
N LYS A 33 -4.19 -5.90 4.55
CA LYS A 33 -5.52 -6.47 4.22
C LYS A 33 -5.54 -7.99 4.33
N THR A 34 -4.40 -8.68 4.20
CA THR A 34 -4.33 -10.14 4.40
C THR A 34 -4.71 -10.55 5.81
N LEU A 35 -4.49 -9.68 6.80
CA LEU A 35 -4.90 -9.87 8.19
C LEU A 35 -6.40 -9.59 8.43
N ARG A 36 -7.16 -9.32 7.36
CA ARG A 36 -8.63 -9.09 7.34
C ARG A 36 -9.14 -8.07 8.36
N PRO A 37 -8.57 -6.86 8.46
CA PRO A 37 -9.17 -5.79 9.25
C PRO A 37 -10.45 -5.26 8.58
N LYS A 38 -11.31 -4.59 9.35
CA LYS A 38 -12.50 -3.91 8.80
C LYS A 38 -12.13 -2.67 7.98
N LYS A 39 -11.16 -1.91 8.47
CA LYS A 39 -10.56 -0.76 7.78
C LYS A 39 -9.10 -0.60 8.22
N ILE A 40 -8.34 0.22 7.51
CA ILE A 40 -6.96 0.54 7.86
C ILE A 40 -6.85 2.05 7.84
N ASP A 41 -6.49 2.63 8.98
CA ASP A 41 -6.29 4.06 9.11
C ASP A 41 -4.79 4.39 9.09
N ILE A 42 -4.42 5.51 8.46
CA ILE A 42 -3.05 6.01 8.42
C ILE A 42 -3.02 7.36 9.12
N TYR A 43 -2.20 7.49 10.17
CA TYR A 43 -2.09 8.71 10.95
C TYR A 43 -0.64 9.20 10.99
N PRO A 44 -0.36 10.47 10.62
CA PRO A 44 0.91 11.10 10.92
C PRO A 44 1.02 11.31 12.43
N SER A 45 2.22 11.16 12.98
CA SER A 45 2.54 11.58 14.34
C SER A 45 3.98 12.02 14.42
N ASN A 46 4.29 12.93 15.35
CA ASN A 46 5.67 13.25 15.67
C ASN A 46 6.16 12.35 16.81
N ALA A 47 7.26 11.65 16.59
CA ALA A 47 7.95 10.93 17.64
C ALA A 47 9.46 11.14 17.50
N PHE A 48 10.13 11.48 18.60
CA PHE A 48 11.58 11.69 18.64
C PHE A 48 12.08 12.72 17.61
N GLY A 49 11.32 13.79 17.38
CA GLY A 49 11.64 14.82 16.40
C GLY A 49 11.55 14.38 14.94
N HIS A 50 11.02 13.18 14.67
CA HIS A 50 10.75 12.69 13.32
C HIS A 50 9.25 12.66 13.07
N GLU A 51 8.85 13.06 11.86
CA GLU A 51 7.49 12.82 11.40
C GLU A 51 7.37 11.35 10.94
N ILE A 52 6.57 10.57 11.64
CA ILE A 52 6.35 9.14 11.38
C ILE A 52 4.92 8.89 10.92
N LEU A 53 4.71 7.79 10.20
CA LEU A 53 3.39 7.33 9.80
C LEU A 53 3.00 6.08 10.57
N ASN A 54 1.86 6.13 11.24
CA ASN A 54 1.21 4.99 11.87
C ASN A 54 0.24 4.38 10.88
N VAL A 55 0.38 3.08 10.61
CA VAL A 55 -0.61 2.31 9.85
C VAL A 55 -1.32 1.38 10.82
N ILE A 56 -2.59 1.65 11.09
CA ILE A 56 -3.38 0.98 12.13
C ILE A 56 -4.53 0.23 11.45
N PRO A 57 -4.46 -1.12 11.38
CA PRO A 57 -5.63 -1.92 11.05
C PRO A 57 -6.70 -1.74 12.12
N VAL A 58 -7.99 -1.78 11.79
CA VAL A 58 -9.08 -1.61 12.75
C VAL A 58 -9.99 -2.83 12.67
N TYR A 59 -10.16 -3.53 13.78
CA TYR A 59 -10.96 -4.75 13.89
C TYR A 59 -12.25 -4.50 14.67
N LYS A 60 -12.14 -3.81 15.80
CA LYS A 60 -13.27 -3.54 16.71
C LYS A 60 -13.51 -2.05 16.94
N GLY A 61 -12.53 -1.19 16.64
CA GLY A 61 -12.61 0.27 16.85
C GLY A 61 -11.31 0.89 17.35
N GLU A 62 -10.19 0.21 17.16
CA GLU A 62 -8.87 0.66 17.58
C GLU A 62 -8.48 1.98 16.90
N ASN A 63 -7.80 2.85 17.66
CA ASN A 63 -7.28 4.14 17.24
C ASN A 63 -5.86 4.36 17.84
N LEU A 64 -5.27 5.54 17.62
CA LEU A 64 -3.93 5.87 18.12
C LEU A 64 -3.79 5.78 19.65
N GLU A 65 -4.84 6.15 20.38
CA GLU A 65 -4.89 6.23 21.84
C GLU A 65 -5.27 4.90 22.50
N SER A 66 -5.64 3.90 21.69
CA SER A 66 -6.07 2.61 22.19
C SER A 66 -4.95 1.95 23.03
N PRO A 67 -5.30 1.33 24.18
CA PRO A 67 -4.32 0.82 25.13
C PRO A 67 -3.36 -0.17 24.47
N ARG A 68 -2.07 -0.02 24.80
CA ARG A 68 -0.98 -0.81 24.24
C ARG A 68 -0.52 -1.93 25.16
N LYS A 69 -0.42 -3.15 24.62
CA LYS A 69 0.07 -4.35 25.31
C LYS A 69 1.19 -4.96 24.49
N LYS A 70 2.25 -5.41 25.16
CA LYS A 70 3.37 -6.12 24.54
C LYS A 70 2.85 -7.44 23.97
N ALA A 71 3.13 -7.70 22.68
CA ALA A 71 2.84 -8.98 22.06
C ALA A 71 3.89 -10.02 22.46
N LYS A 72 3.51 -11.30 22.45
CA LYS A 72 4.48 -12.40 22.59
C LYS A 72 5.31 -12.51 21.32
N GLN A 73 6.56 -12.98 21.44
CA GLN A 73 7.46 -13.14 20.31
C GLN A 73 6.91 -14.09 19.24
N GLU A 74 6.27 -15.18 19.65
CA GLU A 74 5.63 -16.14 18.74
C GLU A 74 4.54 -15.49 17.87
N ASP A 75 3.74 -14.59 18.45
CA ASP A 75 2.67 -13.90 17.73
C ASP A 75 3.25 -12.93 16.70
N LEU A 76 4.35 -12.24 17.03
CA LEU A 76 5.06 -11.36 16.11
C LEU A 76 5.62 -12.16 14.91
N GLN A 77 6.23 -13.32 15.18
CA GLN A 77 6.77 -14.19 14.12
C GLN A 77 5.67 -14.74 13.21
N LYS A 78 4.51 -15.13 13.76
CA LYS A 78 3.36 -15.56 12.95
C LYS A 78 2.87 -14.46 12.02
N ILE A 79 2.73 -13.23 12.54
CA ILE A 79 2.32 -12.08 11.75
C ILE A 79 3.34 -11.79 10.65
N GLN A 80 4.65 -11.80 10.97
CA GLN A 80 5.69 -11.60 9.99
C GLN A 80 5.61 -12.63 8.85
N LYS A 81 5.48 -13.93 9.19
CA LYS A 81 5.34 -15.00 8.20
C LYS A 81 4.10 -14.85 7.32
N GLU A 82 2.95 -14.49 7.92
CA GLU A 82 1.71 -14.23 7.17
C GLU A 82 1.86 -13.07 6.17
N LEU A 83 2.63 -12.04 6.53
CA LEU A 83 2.91 -10.90 5.66
C LEU A 83 3.96 -11.21 4.58
N GLU A 84 4.96 -12.05 4.87
CA GLU A 84 5.97 -12.46 3.87
C GLU A 84 5.43 -13.46 2.84
N THR A 85 4.52 -14.34 3.25
CA THR A 85 3.91 -15.36 2.38
C THR A 85 2.70 -14.87 1.60
N ALA A 86 2.17 -13.68 1.94
CA ALA A 86 1.14 -13.03 1.14
C ALA A 86 1.68 -12.77 -0.27
N GLU A 87 1.23 -13.59 -1.23
CA GLU A 87 1.57 -13.42 -2.65
C GLU A 87 1.39 -11.95 -3.05
N LYS A 88 2.43 -11.36 -3.65
CA LYS A 88 2.37 -10.00 -4.19
C LYS A 88 1.08 -9.87 -5.00
N PRO A 89 0.25 -8.83 -4.78
CA PRO A 89 -0.96 -8.65 -5.56
C PRO A 89 -0.57 -8.70 -7.03
N LYS A 90 -1.11 -9.66 -7.78
CA LYS A 90 -0.89 -9.78 -9.23
C LYS A 90 -1.32 -8.45 -9.83
N ILE A 91 -0.35 -7.60 -10.17
CA ILE A 91 -0.59 -6.36 -10.91
C ILE A 91 -1.37 -6.80 -12.14
N LYS A 92 -2.67 -6.49 -12.18
CA LYS A 92 -3.48 -6.72 -13.37
C LYS A 92 -2.84 -5.88 -14.45
N LYS A 93 -2.06 -6.50 -15.34
CA LYS A 93 -1.50 -5.81 -16.51
C LYS A 93 -2.66 -5.07 -17.17
N PRO A 94 -2.55 -3.76 -17.44
CA PRO A 94 -3.60 -3.06 -18.16
C PRO A 94 -3.89 -3.83 -19.44
N ARG A 95 -5.17 -4.13 -19.70
CA ARG A 95 -5.58 -4.76 -20.95
C ARG A 95 -5.06 -3.86 -22.07
N LYS A 96 -4.15 -4.39 -22.91
CA LYS A 96 -3.70 -3.67 -24.10
C LYS A 96 -4.96 -3.22 -24.86
N PRO A 97 -5.08 -1.94 -25.25
CA PRO A 97 -6.20 -1.52 -26.06
C PRO A 97 -6.21 -2.39 -27.32
N ARG A 98 -7.38 -2.94 -27.66
CA ARG A 98 -7.59 -3.63 -28.93
C ARG A 98 -7.45 -2.57 -30.03
N THR A 99 -6.24 -2.35 -30.53
CA THR A 99 -6.01 -1.56 -31.73
C THR A 99 -6.76 -2.24 -32.88
N LYS A 100 -7.71 -1.52 -33.49
CA LYS A 100 -8.37 -1.98 -34.72
C LYS A 100 -7.28 -2.19 -35.77
N ARG A 101 -7.23 -3.38 -36.41
CA ARG A 101 -6.33 -3.61 -37.54
C ARG A 101 -6.73 -2.65 -38.66
N ILE A 102 -5.81 -1.78 -39.07
CA ILE A 102 -5.95 -0.97 -40.27
C ILE A 102 -5.92 -1.94 -41.45
N THR A 103 -7.00 -2.01 -42.22
CA THR A 103 -7.14 -2.82 -43.43
C THR A 103 -7.38 -1.91 -44.62
N GLU A 104 -7.14 -2.38 -45.84
CA GLU A 104 -7.38 -1.60 -47.08
C GLU A 104 -8.81 -1.03 -47.14
N LYS A 105 -9.79 -1.75 -46.59
CA LYS A 105 -11.20 -1.31 -46.49
C LYS A 105 -11.43 -0.10 -45.56
N ASN A 106 -10.51 0.15 -44.62
CA ASN A 106 -10.57 1.23 -43.63
C ASN A 106 -9.42 2.24 -43.80
N THR A 107 -8.72 2.23 -44.95
CA THR A 107 -7.58 3.10 -45.24
C THR A 107 -7.84 3.88 -46.50
N TRP A 108 -8.03 5.20 -46.39
CA TRP A 108 -8.15 6.09 -47.55
C TRP A 108 -6.78 6.69 -47.87
N LEU A 109 -6.22 6.33 -49.04
CA LEU A 109 -5.02 6.95 -49.58
C LEU A 109 -5.40 7.74 -50.83
N PRO A 110 -5.05 9.04 -50.92
CA PRO A 110 -5.33 9.82 -52.13
C PRO A 110 -4.58 9.25 -53.33
N ARG A 111 -5.22 9.25 -54.49
CA ARG A 111 -4.57 8.85 -55.75
C ARG A 111 -3.41 9.79 -56.03
N ARG A 112 -2.23 9.23 -56.34
CA ARG A 112 -1.12 10.04 -56.84
C ARG A 112 -1.54 10.69 -58.16
N ILE A 113 -1.26 11.98 -58.25
CA ILE A 113 -1.33 12.75 -59.49
C ILE A 113 -0.07 12.38 -60.30
N PRO A 114 -0.19 12.04 -61.61
CA PRO A 114 0.94 11.66 -62.46
C PRO A 114 1.95 12.79 -62.66
#